data_AF-A0A1F3YL87-F1
#
_entry.id   AF-A0A1F3YL87-F1
#
_cell.length_a   1.000
_cell.length_b   1.000
_cell.length_c   1.000
_cell.angle_alpha   90.00
_cell.angle_beta   90.00
_cell.angle_gamma   90.00
#
_symmetry.space_group_name_H-M   'P 1'
#
loop_
_entity.id
_entity.type
_entity.pdbx_description
1 polymer ?
#
loop_
_entity_poly.entity_id
_entity_poly.type
_entity_poly.pdbx_seq_one_letter_code
_entity_poly.pdbx_strand_id
1 'polypeptide(L)'
;MRIVVDTDVFVSALLGGGAANGVVAECLRGRFTPLMGPALIAEYEVQMRRAGLFAASRLSEKERQELFDIFAATCRWTKVYYGWRPNLRDEGDNYVIELAVAGNAQAIVTR
;
A
#
# COMPACT_ATOMS: atom_id res chain seq x y z
N MET A 1 10.99 -0.37 11.12
CA MET A 1 11.29 -1.38 10.06
C MET A 1 10.67 -0.90 8.75
N ARG A 2 11.37 -0.98 7.61
CA ARG A 2 10.80 -0.58 6.31
C ARG A 2 10.03 -1.74 5.71
N ILE A 3 8.82 -1.46 5.24
CA ILE A 3 7.96 -2.46 4.63
C ILE A 3 7.35 -1.90 3.37
N VAL A 4 7.02 -2.75 2.41
CA VAL A 4 6.04 -2.42 1.37
C VAL A 4 4.69 -2.95 1.84
N VAL A 5 3.70 -2.08 1.89
CA VAL A 5 2.30 -2.48 2.13
C VAL A 5 1.68 -2.64 0.76
N ASP A 6 1.27 -3.85 0.44
CA ASP A 6 0.62 -4.14 -0.83
C ASP A 6 -0.79 -3.49 -0.88
N THR A 7 -1.30 -3.26 -2.08
CA THR A 7 -2.56 -2.54 -2.31
C THR A 7 -3.75 -3.29 -1.73
N ASP A 8 -3.73 -4.62 -1.79
CA ASP A 8 -4.79 -5.45 -1.22
C ASP A 8 -4.90 -5.32 0.30
N VAL A 9 -3.77 -5.19 1.00
CA VAL A 9 -3.71 -4.94 2.45
C VAL A 9 -4.24 -3.56 2.77
N PHE A 10 -3.83 -2.54 2.03
CA PHE A 10 -4.32 -1.18 2.26
C PHE A 10 -5.84 -1.08 2.00
N VAL A 11 -6.32 -1.63 0.89
CA VAL A 11 -7.76 -1.74 0.58
C VAL A 11 -8.50 -2.52 1.66
N SER A 12 -7.95 -3.66 2.10
CA SER A 12 -8.55 -4.47 3.17
C SER A 12 -8.68 -3.68 4.47
N ALA A 13 -7.69 -2.84 4.81
CA ALA A 13 -7.76 -1.99 5.99
C ALA A 13 -8.93 -0.99 5.93
N LEU A 14 -9.17 -0.40 4.75
CA LEU A 14 -10.30 0.50 4.51
C LEU A 14 -11.67 -0.20 4.56
N LEU A 15 -11.69 -1.51 4.34
CA LEU A 15 -12.89 -2.35 4.46
C LEU A 15 -13.10 -2.90 5.88
N GLY A 16 -12.16 -2.66 6.81
CA GLY A 16 -12.23 -3.17 8.18
C GLY A 16 -11.66 -4.58 8.35
N GLY A 17 -10.71 -4.99 7.51
CA GLY A 17 -10.06 -6.29 7.48
C GLY A 17 -9.08 -6.58 8.63
N GLY A 18 -9.46 -6.29 9.88
CA GLY A 18 -8.81 -6.73 11.12
C GLY A 18 -7.28 -6.61 11.17
N ALA A 19 -6.58 -7.66 10.73
CA ALA A 19 -5.12 -7.68 10.66
C ALA A 19 -4.55 -6.57 9.75
N ALA A 20 -5.21 -6.27 8.62
CA ALA A 20 -4.83 -5.19 7.73
C ALA A 20 -4.92 -3.81 8.41
N ASN A 21 -5.97 -3.58 9.21
CA ASN A 21 -6.10 -2.38 10.03
C ASN A 21 -4.94 -2.25 11.02
N GLY A 22 -4.51 -3.37 11.60
CA GLY A 22 -3.34 -3.45 12.45
C GLY A 22 -2.10 -2.93 11.73
N VAL A 23 -1.77 -3.49 10.56
CA VAL A 23 -0.61 -3.09 9.76
C VAL A 23 -0.61 -1.58 9.48
N VAL A 24 -1.72 -1.05 8.97
CA VAL A 24 -1.85 0.39 8.67
C VAL A 24 -1.70 1.23 9.94
N ALA A 25 -2.32 0.82 11.05
CA ALA A 25 -2.20 1.55 12.31
C ALA A 25 -0.77 1.55 12.87
N GLU A 26 -0.02 0.46 12.70
CA GLU A 26 1.41 0.39 13.09
C GLU A 26 2.27 1.33 12.24
N CYS A 27 1.96 1.50 10.95
CA CYS A 27 2.59 2.50 10.09
C CYS A 27 2.30 3.92 10.59
N LEU A 28 1.03 4.24 10.87
CA LEU A 28 0.62 5.57 11.34
C LEU A 28 1.22 5.93 12.71
N ARG A 29 1.51 4.93 13.54
CA ARG A 29 2.22 5.11 14.83
C ARG A 29 3.74 5.20 14.68
N GLY A 30 4.26 5.12 13.46
CA GLY A 30 5.70 5.19 13.17
C GLY A 30 6.49 3.93 13.56
N ARG A 31 5.83 2.82 13.89
CA ARG A 31 6.50 1.55 14.23
C ARG A 31 7.01 0.84 12.97
N PHE A 32 6.26 0.96 11.88
CA PHE A 32 6.71 0.62 10.55
C PHE A 32 6.87 1.88 9.69
N THR A 33 7.83 1.83 8.78
CA THR A 33 8.07 2.89 7.79
C THR A 33 7.60 2.33 6.44
N PRO A 34 6.35 2.60 6.02
CA PRO A 34 5.87 2.12 4.73
C PRO A 34 6.63 2.83 3.61
N LEU A 35 7.02 2.08 2.59
CA LEU A 35 7.63 2.61 1.37
C LEU A 35 6.54 2.90 0.34
N MET A 36 6.70 4.01 -0.37
CA MET A 36 5.82 4.37 -1.46
C MET A 36 6.62 4.72 -2.71
N GLY A 37 6.14 4.27 -3.86
CA GLY A 37 6.68 4.58 -5.18
C GLY A 37 5.56 5.02 -6.14
N PRO A 38 5.91 5.58 -7.30
CA PRO A 38 4.93 6.12 -8.26
C PRO A 38 3.96 5.05 -8.80
N ALA A 39 4.42 3.81 -9.01
CA ALA A 39 3.56 2.72 -9.46
C ALA A 39 2.55 2.29 -8.37
N LEU A 40 3.03 2.09 -7.14
CA LEU A 40 2.19 1.66 -6.01
C LEU A 40 1.11 2.72 -5.67
N ILE A 41 1.46 4.00 -5.63
CA ILE A 41 0.48 5.05 -5.35
C ILE A 41 -0.57 5.14 -6.46
N ALA A 42 -0.17 4.97 -7.73
CA ALA A 42 -1.11 4.96 -8.85
C ALA A 42 -2.07 3.77 -8.75
N GLU A 43 -1.59 2.60 -8.33
CA GLU A 43 -2.47 1.45 -8.12
C GLU A 43 -3.45 1.68 -6.96
N TYR A 44 -2.99 2.28 -5.86
CA TYR A 44 -3.87 2.66 -4.75
C TYR A 44 -4.98 3.58 -5.25
N GLU A 45 -4.66 4.64 -6.00
CA GLU A 45 -5.65 5.56 -6.56
C GLU A 45 -6.66 4.85 -7.47
N VAL A 46 -6.21 3.90 -8.30
CA VAL A 46 -7.09 3.12 -9.17
C VAL A 46 -8.06 2.28 -8.33
N GLN A 47 -7.59 1.57 -7.30
CA GLN A 47 -8.46 0.77 -6.44
C GLN A 47 -9.43 1.64 -5.63
N MET A 48 -8.96 2.78 -5.11
CA MET A 48 -9.75 3.74 -4.32
C MET A 48 -10.96 4.29 -5.09
N ARG A 49 -10.86 4.41 -6.42
CA ARG A 49 -11.95 4.90 -7.28
C ARG A 49 -13.05 3.86 -7.59
N ARG A 50 -12.85 2.59 -7.24
CA ARG A 50 -13.83 1.53 -7.50
C ARG A 50 -14.96 1.57 -6.48
N ALA A 51 -15.96 2.44 -6.68
CA ALA A 51 -17.05 2.63 -5.71
C ALA A 51 -17.72 1.32 -5.24
N GLY A 52 -17.91 0.33 -6.13
CA GLY A 52 -18.47 -0.98 -5.79
C GLY A 52 -17.63 -1.80 -4.81
N LEU A 53 -16.31 -1.60 -4.77
CA LEU A 53 -15.40 -2.26 -3.82
C LEU A 53 -15.68 -1.82 -2.38
N PHE A 54 -16.08 -0.55 -2.20
CA PHE A 54 -16.30 0.05 -0.88
C PHE A 54 -17.78 0.11 -0.50
N ALA A 55 -18.67 -0.57 -1.22
CA ALA A 55 -20.10 -0.59 -0.92
C ALA A 55 -20.41 -1.10 0.50
N ALA A 56 -19.57 -2.00 1.03
CA ALA A 56 -19.67 -2.52 2.40
C ALA A 56 -18.71 -1.84 3.39
N SER A 57 -17.97 -0.80 2.97
CA SER A 57 -17.05 -0.09 3.85
C SER A 57 -17.82 0.68 4.93
N ARG A 58 -17.28 0.67 6.15
CA ARG A 58 -17.79 1.50 7.25
C ARG A 58 -17.35 2.96 7.15
N LEU A 59 -16.34 3.24 6.32
CA LEU A 59 -15.83 4.59 6.10
C LEU A 59 -16.55 5.21 4.89
N SER A 60 -16.91 6.48 5.00
CA SER A 60 -17.32 7.31 3.86
C SER A 60 -16.18 7.49 2.87
N GLU A 61 -16.49 7.90 1.64
CA GLU A 61 -15.47 8.21 0.63
C GLU A 61 -14.49 9.29 1.12
N LYS A 62 -15.01 10.31 1.82
CA LYS A 62 -14.18 11.37 2.40
C LYS A 62 -13.22 10.84 3.46
N GLU A 63 -13.69 9.99 4.38
CA GLU A 63 -12.83 9.39 5.42
C GLU A 63 -11.78 8.46 4.82
N ARG A 64 -12.13 7.70 3.77
CA ARG A 64 -11.17 6.86 3.05
C ARG A 64 -10.09 7.70 2.38
N GLN A 65 -10.47 8.80 1.73
CA GLN A 65 -9.53 9.73 1.11
C GLN A 65 -8.62 10.39 2.14
N GLU A 66 -9.18 10.84 3.26
CA GLU A 66 -8.40 11.44 4.35
C GLU A 66 -7.38 10.44 4.94
N LEU A 67 -7.78 9.19 5.17
CA LEU A 67 -6.86 8.15 5.61
C LEU A 67 -5.79 7.84 4.57
N PHE A 68 -6.11 7.84 3.28
CA PHE A 68 -5.14 7.67 2.21
C PHE A 68 -4.12 8.81 2.18
N ASP A 69 -4.56 10.06 2.30
CA ASP A 69 -3.67 11.22 2.34
C ASP A 69 -2.72 11.15 3.54
N ILE A 70 -3.25 10.80 4.73
CA ILE A 70 -2.45 10.62 5.96
C ILE A 70 -1.44 9.48 5.79
N PHE A 71 -1.87 8.35 5.21
CA PHE A 71 -0.99 7.20 4.99
C PHE A 71 0.12 7.54 3.99
N ALA A 72 -0.20 8.20 2.88
CA ALA A 72 0.76 8.65 1.89
C ALA A 72 1.77 9.66 2.46
N ALA A 73 1.32 10.57 3.33
CA ALA A 73 2.19 11.49 4.06
C ALA A 73 3.12 10.78 5.06
N THR A 74 2.70 9.63 5.61
CA THR A 74 3.50 8.79 6.51
C THR A 74 4.56 7.96 5.76
N CYS A 75 4.36 7.74 4.47
CA CYS A 75 5.25 6.91 3.66
C CYS A 75 6.60 7.56 3.38
N ARG A 76 7.63 6.71 3.31
CA ARG A 76 8.92 7.07 2.73
C ARG A 76 8.87 6.89 1.21
N TRP A 77 8.83 8.01 0.52
CA TRP A 77 8.88 8.05 -0.95
C TRP A 77 10.22 7.57 -1.47
N THR A 78 10.17 6.58 -2.36
CA THR A 78 11.33 5.87 -2.87
C THR A 78 11.29 5.85 -4.39
N LYS A 79 12.38 6.33 -5.00
CA LYS A 79 12.56 6.26 -6.45
C LYS A 79 13.06 4.88 -6.83
N VAL A 80 12.38 4.23 -7.77
CA VAL A 80 12.82 3.00 -8.42
C VAL A 80 13.58 3.40 -9.68
N TYR A 81 14.89 3.18 -9.70
CA TYR A 81 15.75 3.56 -10.82
C TYR A 81 15.92 2.46 -11.86
N TYR A 82 15.78 1.20 -11.42
CA TYR A 82 15.97 0.02 -12.25
C TYR A 82 14.73 -0.84 -12.14
N GLY A 83 14.12 -1.11 -13.29
CA GLY A 83 13.10 -2.15 -13.38
C GLY A 83 13.78 -3.51 -13.25
N TRP A 84 13.26 -4.33 -12.34
CA TRP A 84 13.65 -5.73 -12.21
C TRP A 84 12.56 -6.55 -12.89
N ARG A 85 12.92 -7.59 -13.61
CA ARG A 85 11.96 -8.53 -14.21
C ARG A 85 11.92 -9.80 -13.36
N PRO A 86 11.38 -9.78 -12.12
CA PRO A 86 11.18 -11.02 -11.40
C PRO A 86 10.16 -11.85 -12.19
N ASN A 87 10.40 -13.16 -12.32
CA ASN A 87 9.47 -14.08 -12.97
C ASN A 87 8.29 -14.39 -12.03
N LEU A 88 7.54 -13.36 -11.63
CA LEU A 88 6.32 -13.53 -10.85
C LEU A 88 5.22 -14.12 -11.73
N ARG A 89 4.25 -14.78 -11.11
CA ARG A 89 3.09 -15.31 -11.83
C ARG A 89 2.22 -14.19 -12.41
N ASP A 90 2.11 -13.08 -11.68
CA ASP A 90 1.49 -11.85 -12.15
C ASP A 90 2.56 -10.78 -12.34
N GLU A 91 2.83 -10.43 -13.59
CA GLU A 91 3.80 -9.39 -13.95
C GLU A 91 3.35 -8.00 -13.46
N GLY A 92 2.05 -7.83 -13.17
CA GLY A 92 1.51 -6.63 -12.55
C GLY A 92 2.13 -6.35 -11.18
N ASP A 93 2.53 -7.37 -10.42
CA ASP A 93 3.04 -7.21 -9.05
C ASP A 93 4.54 -6.90 -8.99
N ASN A 94 5.23 -6.92 -10.14
CA ASN A 94 6.68 -6.73 -10.20
C ASN A 94 7.13 -5.42 -9.55
N TYR A 95 6.35 -4.35 -9.70
CA TYR A 95 6.71 -3.04 -9.16
C TYR A 95 6.74 -3.02 -7.62
N VAL A 96 6.01 -3.92 -6.94
CA VAL A 96 6.05 -4.09 -5.48
C VAL A 96 7.41 -4.63 -5.06
N ILE A 97 7.92 -5.63 -5.79
CA ILE A 97 9.27 -6.19 -5.58
C ILE A 97 10.34 -5.15 -5.89
N GLU A 98 10.21 -4.44 -7.01
CA GLU A 98 11.15 -3.38 -7.40
C GLU A 98 11.23 -2.28 -6.33
N LEU A 99 10.08 -1.86 -5.79
CA LEU A 99 10.01 -0.90 -4.69
C LEU A 99 10.65 -1.45 -3.41
N ALA A 100 10.39 -2.70 -3.07
CA ALA A 100 10.98 -3.36 -1.90
C ALA A 100 12.51 -3.38 -2.00
N VAL A 101 13.04 -3.74 -3.17
CA VAL A 101 14.49 -3.75 -3.44
C VAL A 101 15.06 -2.33 -3.38
N ALA A 102 14.47 -1.38 -4.10
CA ALA A 102 14.94 0.01 -4.16
C ALA A 102 14.93 0.69 -2.78
N GLY A 103 13.93 0.40 -1.96
CA GLY A 103 13.80 0.94 -0.60
C GLY A 103 14.50 0.11 0.48
N ASN A 104 15.10 -1.03 0.13
CA ASN A 104 15.67 -2.01 1.04
C ASN A 104 14.68 -2.36 2.17
N ALA A 105 13.48 -2.76 1.77
CA ALA A 105 12.42 -3.23 2.63
C ALA A 105 12.83 -4.54 3.33
N GLN A 106 12.45 -4.67 4.59
CA GLN A 106 12.62 -5.91 5.34
C GLN A 106 11.47 -6.89 5.13
N ALA A 107 10.31 -6.41 4.66
CA ALA A 107 9.16 -7.25 4.37
C ALA A 107 8.27 -6.61 3.29
N ILE A 108 7.55 -7.46 2.56
CA ILE A 108 6.37 -7.10 1.79
C ILE A 108 5.18 -7.70 2.53
N VAL A 109 4.17 -6.89 2.81
CA VAL A 109 2.95 -7.32 3.49
C VAL A 109 1.86 -7.40 2.44
N THR A 110 1.44 -8.62 2.11
CA THR A 110 0.42 -9.00 1.10
C THR A 110 -0.46 -10.14 1.67
N ARG A 111 -1.59 -10.46 1.03
CA ARG A 111 -2.54 -11.49 1.50
C ARG A 111 -2.24 -12.91 1.00
#